data_AF-A0A4S4E2B0-F1
#
_entry.id   AF-A0A4S4E2B0-F1
#
_cell.length_a   1.000
_cell.length_b   1.000
_cell.length_c   1.000
_cell.angle_alpha   90.00
_cell.angle_beta   90.00
_cell.angle_gamma   90.00
#
_symmetry.space_group_name_H-M   'P 1'
#
loop_
_entity.id
_entity.type
_entity.pdbx_description
1 polymer ?
#
loop_
_entity_poly.entity_id
_entity_poly.type
_entity_poly.pdbx_seq_one_letter_code
_entity_poly.pdbx_strand_id
1 'polypeptide(L)'
;MWHCSFFTIPFCLVLFLFSLHRTGSPIVNALSIDLINTTCKQCSDKSTTFNFDFCLTSLQPIPISHVTNLQGLALVAMELALENTTDTMSSIEKMLKSGEFDPFALTCLKDCLELYGEGVPMLANSIGAFLAEQYDAAKLLLSVVMEEASTCEDGFVEEEGEASPLTKENSDLFQLVDIAVCIVDSITFDSKVLLN
;
A
#
# COMPACT_ATOMS: atom_id res chain seq x y z
N MET A 1 29.08 -46.10 -40.47
CA MET A 1 29.36 -46.37 -39.04
C MET A 1 28.70 -45.24 -38.26
N TRP A 2 27.40 -45.34 -37.89
CA TRP A 2 26.88 -45.88 -36.61
C TRP A 2 27.54 -45.24 -35.38
N HIS A 3 26.90 -44.69 -34.33
CA HIS A 3 25.52 -44.35 -33.93
C HIS A 3 25.62 -43.65 -32.54
N CYS A 4 24.56 -42.92 -32.12
CA CYS A 4 24.09 -42.50 -30.76
C CYS A 4 23.75 -40.99 -30.77
N SER A 5 22.51 -40.49 -30.89
CA SER A 5 21.26 -40.68 -30.12
C SER A 5 21.38 -40.32 -28.63
N PHE A 6 20.24 -39.82 -28.08
CA PHE A 6 19.99 -39.30 -26.72
C PHE A 6 20.32 -37.80 -26.57
N PHE A 7 19.41 -36.86 -26.32
CA PHE A 7 18.02 -36.90 -25.90
C PHE A 7 17.40 -35.54 -26.27
N THR A 8 16.46 -35.50 -27.22
CA THR A 8 15.56 -34.34 -27.35
C THR A 8 14.64 -34.35 -26.15
N ILE A 9 15.08 -33.70 -25.06
CA ILE A 9 14.20 -33.40 -23.93
C ILE A 9 13.06 -32.57 -24.53
N PRO A 10 11.78 -32.95 -24.36
CA PRO A 10 10.68 -32.16 -24.89
C PRO A 10 10.74 -30.82 -24.16
N PHE A 11 10.96 -29.73 -24.90
CA PHE A 11 10.90 -28.37 -24.35
C PHE A 11 9.54 -28.08 -23.65
N CYS A 12 8.52 -28.91 -23.92
CA CYS A 12 7.25 -28.92 -23.21
C CYS A 12 7.33 -29.38 -21.74
N LEU A 13 8.27 -30.25 -21.34
CA LEU A 13 8.35 -30.75 -19.96
C LEU A 13 9.00 -29.75 -19.00
N VAL A 14 9.83 -28.84 -19.50
CA VAL A 14 10.48 -27.79 -18.68
C VAL A 14 9.48 -26.67 -18.34
N LEU A 15 8.50 -26.41 -19.21
CA LEU A 15 7.39 -25.48 -18.93
C LEU A 15 6.39 -26.06 -17.91
N PHE A 16 6.28 -27.38 -17.78
CA PHE A 16 5.52 -28.02 -16.71
C PHE A 16 6.20 -27.89 -15.34
N LEU A 17 7.52 -27.74 -15.27
CA LEU A 17 8.26 -27.52 -14.02
C LEU A 17 8.15 -26.06 -13.52
N PHE A 18 7.94 -25.09 -14.41
CA PHE A 18 7.61 -23.72 -14.04
C PHE A 18 6.14 -23.54 -13.64
N SER A 19 5.30 -24.53 -13.92
CA SER A 19 3.89 -24.56 -13.48
C SER A 19 3.69 -25.30 -12.16
N LEU A 20 4.77 -25.61 -11.41
CA LEU A 20 4.68 -25.83 -9.97
C LEU A 20 4.17 -24.52 -9.35
N HIS A 21 2.85 -24.39 -9.39
CA HIS A 21 2.09 -23.49 -8.58
C HIS A 21 2.67 -23.58 -7.18
N ARG A 22 3.20 -22.46 -6.73
CA ARG A 22 3.58 -22.18 -5.35
C ARG A 22 2.32 -22.32 -4.51
N THR A 23 1.91 -23.55 -4.25
CA THR A 23 0.82 -23.86 -3.34
C THR A 23 1.39 -23.56 -1.97
N GLY A 24 1.10 -22.36 -1.46
CA GLY A 24 1.36 -22.01 -0.07
C GLY A 24 0.81 -23.13 0.81
N SER A 25 1.60 -23.55 1.79
CA SER A 25 1.15 -24.57 2.75
C SER A 25 -0.17 -24.10 3.37
N PRO A 26 -1.23 -24.92 3.41
CA PRO A 26 -2.54 -24.51 3.94
C PRO A 26 -2.47 -24.00 5.39
N ILE A 27 -1.47 -24.44 6.16
CA ILE A 27 -1.21 -23.97 7.53
C ILE A 27 -0.70 -22.52 7.53
N VAL A 28 0.23 -22.19 6.63
CA VAL A 28 0.80 -20.85 6.49
C VAL A 28 -0.28 -19.86 6.03
N ASN A 29 -1.18 -20.29 5.15
CA ASN A 29 -2.32 -19.50 4.72
C ASN A 29 -3.31 -19.19 5.85
N ALA A 30 -3.61 -20.18 6.71
CA ALA A 30 -4.49 -19.95 7.85
C ALA A 30 -3.87 -18.96 8.85
N LEU A 31 -2.57 -19.07 9.12
CA LEU A 31 -1.85 -18.19 10.05
C LEU A 31 -1.79 -16.72 9.57
N SER A 32 -1.57 -16.49 8.28
CA SER A 32 -1.52 -15.12 7.74
C SER A 32 -2.90 -14.46 7.69
N ILE A 33 -3.95 -15.23 7.35
CA ILE A 33 -5.34 -14.73 7.40
C ILE A 33 -5.71 -14.35 8.83
N ASP A 34 -5.32 -15.18 9.81
CA ASP A 34 -5.51 -14.91 11.23
C ASP A 34 -4.73 -13.66 11.68
N LEU A 35 -3.49 -13.50 11.22
CA LEU A 35 -2.67 -12.32 11.49
C LEU A 35 -3.30 -11.03 10.93
N ILE A 36 -3.73 -11.04 9.66
CA ILE A 36 -4.38 -9.88 9.04
C ILE A 36 -5.65 -9.52 9.81
N ASN A 37 -6.52 -10.50 10.05
CA ASN A 37 -7.79 -10.26 10.73
C ASN A 37 -7.57 -9.72 12.16
N THR A 38 -6.67 -10.35 12.91
CA THR A 38 -6.33 -9.91 14.28
C THR A 38 -5.77 -8.50 14.28
N THR A 39 -4.86 -8.19 13.36
CA THR A 39 -4.24 -6.86 13.27
C THR A 39 -5.25 -5.79 12.89
N CYS A 40 -6.03 -5.99 11.80
CA CYS A 40 -7.08 -5.05 11.40
C CYS A 40 -8.10 -4.85 12.51
N LYS A 41 -8.47 -5.92 13.24
CA LYS A 41 -9.40 -5.83 14.38
C LYS A 41 -8.82 -4.97 15.50
N GLN A 42 -7.59 -5.24 15.91
CA GLN A 42 -6.90 -4.46 16.95
C GLN A 42 -6.80 -2.97 16.58
N CYS A 43 -6.54 -2.67 15.31
CA CYS A 43 -6.52 -1.29 14.82
C CYS A 43 -7.89 -0.62 14.91
N SER A 44 -8.94 -1.32 14.43
CA SER A 44 -10.32 -0.81 14.51
C SER A 44 -10.81 -0.61 15.95
N ASP A 45 -10.33 -1.42 16.91
CA ASP A 45 -10.72 -1.28 18.32
C ASP A 45 -10.05 -0.08 19.00
N LYS A 46 -8.93 0.41 18.44
CA LYS A 46 -8.17 1.57 18.97
C LYS A 46 -8.57 2.90 18.35
N SER A 47 -9.25 2.90 17.20
CA SER A 47 -9.57 4.11 16.43
C SER A 47 -10.98 4.05 15.84
N THR A 48 -11.78 5.09 16.08
CA THR A 48 -13.14 5.20 15.53
C THR A 48 -13.17 5.58 14.05
N THR A 49 -12.04 6.02 13.50
CA THR A 49 -11.91 6.41 12.08
C THR A 49 -11.26 5.33 11.23
N PHE A 50 -10.65 4.31 11.85
CA PHE A 50 -10.01 3.22 11.15
C PHE A 50 -11.03 2.30 10.46
N ASN A 51 -10.82 2.04 9.18
CA ASN A 51 -11.71 1.20 8.40
C ASN A 51 -11.26 -0.27 8.39
N PHE A 52 -11.92 -1.08 9.20
CA PHE A 52 -11.68 -2.52 9.30
C PHE A 52 -11.83 -3.24 7.95
N ASP A 53 -12.92 -2.95 7.23
CA ASP A 53 -13.23 -3.63 5.97
C ASP A 53 -12.20 -3.28 4.90
N PHE A 54 -11.81 -2.00 4.81
CA PHE A 54 -10.76 -1.56 3.90
C PHE A 54 -9.41 -2.25 4.22
N CYS A 55 -9.04 -2.35 5.49
CA CYS A 55 -7.85 -3.06 5.93
C CYS A 55 -7.84 -4.53 5.46
N LEU A 56 -8.96 -5.24 5.64
CA LEU A 56 -9.08 -6.61 5.14
C LEU A 56 -8.96 -6.68 3.62
N THR A 57 -9.70 -5.86 2.89
CA THR A 57 -9.75 -5.94 1.43
C THR A 57 -8.43 -5.56 0.77
N SER A 58 -7.65 -4.66 1.40
CA SER A 58 -6.34 -4.24 0.88
C SER A 58 -5.26 -5.28 1.14
N LEU A 59 -5.30 -5.99 2.28
CA LEU A 59 -4.19 -6.88 2.70
C LEU A 59 -4.42 -8.36 2.34
N GLN A 60 -5.67 -8.83 2.29
CA GLN A 60 -5.98 -10.24 1.98
C GLN A 60 -5.51 -10.72 0.58
N PRO A 61 -5.54 -9.90 -0.49
CA PRO A 61 -5.07 -10.32 -1.80
C PRO A 61 -3.55 -10.56 -1.86
N ILE A 62 -2.79 -10.03 -0.88
CA ILE A 62 -1.33 -10.05 -0.91
C ILE A 62 -0.81 -11.47 -0.66
N PRO A 63 0.12 -11.98 -1.49
CA PRO A 63 0.66 -13.31 -1.31
C PRO A 63 1.30 -13.46 0.07
N ILE A 64 0.97 -14.58 0.71
CA ILE A 64 1.28 -14.84 2.12
C ILE A 64 2.78 -14.84 2.41
N SER A 65 3.62 -15.11 1.41
CA SER A 65 5.08 -14.99 1.54
C SER A 65 5.54 -13.59 1.94
N HIS A 66 4.71 -12.56 1.74
CA HIS A 66 4.98 -11.17 2.13
C HIS A 66 4.39 -10.81 3.49
N VAL A 67 3.49 -11.64 4.05
CA VAL A 67 2.69 -11.34 5.24
C VAL A 67 2.92 -12.39 6.32
N THR A 68 4.16 -12.47 6.81
CA THR A 68 4.55 -13.50 7.79
C THR A 68 4.59 -13.00 9.24
N ASN A 69 4.62 -11.68 9.44
CA ASN A 69 4.63 -11.01 10.74
C ASN A 69 4.14 -9.56 10.60
N LEU A 70 4.04 -8.83 11.71
CA LEU A 70 3.61 -7.41 11.70
C LEU A 70 4.55 -6.54 10.87
N GLN A 71 5.85 -6.83 10.86
CA GLN A 71 6.81 -6.05 10.08
C GLN A 71 6.55 -6.16 8.58
N GLY A 72 6.31 -7.39 8.09
CA GLY A 72 5.93 -7.63 6.70
C GLY A 72 4.60 -6.99 6.36
N LEU A 73 3.62 -7.04 7.27
CA LEU A 73 2.31 -6.42 7.05
C LEU A 73 2.41 -4.88 6.96
N ALA A 74 3.21 -4.24 7.83
CA ALA A 74 3.45 -2.81 7.78
C ALA A 74 4.14 -2.40 6.46
N LEU A 75 5.16 -3.17 6.04
CA LEU A 75 5.87 -2.92 4.79
C LEU A 75 4.92 -3.02 3.59
N VAL A 76 4.07 -4.06 3.55
CA VAL A 76 3.05 -4.22 2.50
C VAL A 76 2.08 -3.04 2.46
N ALA A 77 1.62 -2.54 3.62
CA ALA A 77 0.75 -1.37 3.66
C ALA A 77 1.43 -0.10 3.11
N MET A 78 2.72 0.11 3.45
CA MET A 78 3.51 1.22 2.91
C MET A 78 3.78 1.09 1.41
N GLU A 79 4.03 -0.14 0.91
CA GLU A 79 4.21 -0.41 -0.52
C GLU A 79 2.92 -0.17 -1.31
N LEU A 80 1.76 -0.58 -0.78
CA LEU A 80 0.46 -0.29 -1.37
C LEU A 80 0.16 1.21 -1.39
N ALA A 81 0.51 1.94 -0.32
CA ALA A 81 0.40 3.40 -0.30
C ALA A 81 1.26 4.03 -1.40
N LEU A 82 2.51 3.57 -1.56
CA LEU A 82 3.42 4.06 -2.59
C LEU A 82 2.90 3.78 -4.01
N GLU A 83 2.38 2.58 -4.25
CA GLU A 83 1.74 2.21 -5.52
C GLU A 83 0.55 3.14 -5.82
N ASN A 84 -0.36 3.30 -4.85
CA ASN A 84 -1.51 4.19 -4.97
C ASN A 84 -1.10 5.65 -5.27
N THR A 85 -0.07 6.17 -4.58
CA THR A 85 0.46 7.51 -4.85
C THR A 85 0.95 7.63 -6.29
N THR A 86 1.76 6.68 -6.77
CA THR A 86 2.31 6.73 -8.15
C THR A 86 1.25 6.54 -9.24
N ASP A 87 0.25 5.69 -8.98
CA ASP A 87 -0.87 5.47 -9.90
C ASP A 87 -1.79 6.69 -9.97
N THR A 88 -1.99 7.37 -8.84
CA THR A 88 -2.77 8.61 -8.77
C THR A 88 -2.08 9.73 -9.52
N MET A 89 -0.76 9.92 -9.36
CA MET A 89 0.01 10.86 -10.19
C MET A 89 -0.18 10.59 -11.68
N SER A 90 -0.09 9.32 -12.09
CA SER A 90 -0.29 8.91 -13.48
C SER A 90 -1.71 9.21 -13.99
N SER A 91 -2.70 9.13 -13.11
CA SER A 91 -4.10 9.45 -13.40
C SER A 91 -4.31 10.96 -13.53
N ILE A 92 -3.76 11.76 -12.62
CA ILE A 92 -3.76 13.22 -12.66
C ILE A 92 -3.12 13.72 -13.96
N GLU A 93 -1.97 13.17 -14.35
CA GLU A 93 -1.32 13.55 -15.61
C GLU A 93 -2.19 13.29 -16.84
N LYS A 94 -3.01 12.23 -16.83
CA LYS A 94 -3.95 11.95 -17.91
C LYS A 94 -5.12 12.93 -17.88
N MET A 95 -5.67 13.22 -16.70
CA MET A 95 -6.73 14.21 -16.51
C MET A 95 -6.31 15.59 -17.02
N LEU A 96 -5.09 16.05 -16.68
CA LEU A 96 -4.53 17.31 -17.15
C LEU A 96 -4.40 17.40 -18.68
N LYS A 97 -4.25 16.26 -19.38
CA LYS A 97 -4.12 16.18 -20.84
C LYS A 97 -5.46 15.95 -21.57
N SER A 98 -6.54 15.66 -20.83
CA SER A 98 -7.84 15.27 -21.40
C SER A 98 -8.59 16.43 -22.07
N GLY A 99 -8.42 17.65 -21.56
CA GLY A 99 -9.23 18.81 -21.97
C GLY A 99 -10.66 18.80 -21.42
N GLU A 100 -10.96 17.95 -20.45
CA GLU A 100 -12.32 17.75 -19.89
C GLU A 100 -12.63 18.60 -18.65
N PHE A 101 -11.62 19.27 -18.09
CA PHE A 101 -11.71 20.01 -16.83
C PHE A 101 -11.70 21.52 -17.05
N ASP A 102 -12.46 22.25 -16.23
CA ASP A 102 -12.44 23.72 -16.21
C ASP A 102 -11.13 24.27 -15.58
N PRO A 103 -10.88 25.59 -15.66
CA PRO A 103 -9.65 26.19 -15.14
C PRO A 103 -9.42 26.02 -13.64
N PHE A 104 -10.46 25.96 -12.81
CA PHE A 104 -10.34 25.77 -11.36
C PHE A 104 -9.90 24.33 -11.08
N ALA A 105 -10.63 23.34 -11.60
CA ALA A 105 -10.28 21.93 -11.45
C ALA A 105 -8.87 21.61 -12.01
N LEU A 106 -8.46 22.23 -13.12
CA LEU A 106 -7.10 22.10 -13.64
C LEU A 106 -6.01 22.66 -12.73
N THR A 107 -6.33 23.65 -11.89
CA THR A 107 -5.42 24.20 -10.90
C THR A 107 -5.29 23.24 -9.73
N CYS A 108 -6.42 22.80 -9.16
CA CYS A 108 -6.45 21.79 -8.09
C CYS A 108 -5.72 20.51 -8.50
N LEU A 109 -5.91 20.02 -9.74
CA LEU A 109 -5.19 18.86 -10.26
C LEU A 109 -3.67 19.05 -10.32
N LYS A 110 -3.18 20.27 -10.62
CA LYS A 110 -1.72 20.54 -10.61
C LYS A 110 -1.17 20.57 -9.19
N ASP A 111 -1.91 21.18 -8.28
CA ASP A 111 -1.53 21.25 -6.87
C ASP A 111 -1.49 19.83 -6.26
N CYS A 112 -2.50 19.01 -6.56
CA CYS A 112 -2.48 17.58 -6.22
C CYS A 112 -1.29 16.84 -6.84
N LEU A 113 -0.92 17.11 -8.10
CA LEU A 113 0.24 16.47 -8.72
C LEU A 113 1.55 16.80 -7.97
N GLU A 114 1.69 18.04 -7.49
CA GLU A 114 2.82 18.47 -6.68
C GLU A 114 2.83 17.76 -5.32
N LEU A 115 1.71 17.76 -4.60
CA LEU A 115 1.54 17.09 -3.31
C LEU A 115 1.87 15.59 -3.40
N TYR A 116 1.29 14.88 -4.36
CA TYR A 116 1.60 13.46 -4.57
C TYR A 116 3.07 13.24 -4.98
N GLY A 117 3.66 14.19 -5.72
CA GLY A 117 5.08 14.17 -6.08
C GLY A 117 6.01 14.32 -4.88
N GLU A 118 5.60 15.07 -3.86
CA GLU A 118 6.29 15.17 -2.57
C GLU A 118 6.08 13.91 -1.71
N GLY A 119 4.89 13.29 -1.77
CA GLY A 119 4.56 12.08 -1.02
C GLY A 119 5.37 10.85 -1.41
N VAL A 120 5.73 10.69 -2.69
CA VAL A 120 6.53 9.54 -3.17
C VAL A 120 7.87 9.41 -2.41
N PRO A 121 8.75 10.43 -2.37
CA PRO A 121 9.99 10.33 -1.60
C PRO A 121 9.73 10.23 -0.09
N MET A 122 8.64 10.79 0.45
CA MET A 122 8.31 10.62 1.88
C MET A 122 7.95 9.18 2.23
N LEU A 123 7.16 8.49 1.40
CA LEU A 123 6.85 7.06 1.56
C LEU A 123 8.11 6.19 1.43
N ALA A 124 8.96 6.45 0.43
CA ALA A 124 10.22 5.73 0.28
C ALA A 124 11.15 5.92 1.49
N ASN A 125 11.24 7.16 2.01
CA ASN A 125 11.99 7.46 3.22
C ASN A 125 11.36 6.83 4.47
N SER A 126 10.04 6.76 4.55
CA SER A 126 9.33 6.10 5.64
C SER A 126 9.64 4.61 5.68
N ILE A 127 9.62 3.94 4.53
CA ILE A 127 10.05 2.54 4.40
C ILE A 127 11.50 2.38 4.85
N GLY A 128 12.40 3.27 4.43
CA GLY A 128 13.80 3.26 4.86
C GLY A 128 13.97 3.42 6.38
N ALA A 129 13.26 4.37 6.98
CA ALA A 129 13.25 4.59 8.42
C ALA A 129 12.67 3.38 9.18
N PHE A 130 11.59 2.81 8.67
CA PHE A 130 10.95 1.63 9.23
C PHE A 130 11.89 0.42 9.24
N LEU A 131 12.57 0.15 8.13
CA LEU A 131 13.56 -0.93 8.03
C LEU A 131 14.79 -0.70 8.92
N ALA A 132 15.09 0.56 9.25
CA ALA A 132 16.12 0.94 10.22
C ALA A 132 15.60 0.98 11.68
N GLU A 133 14.39 0.47 11.93
CA GLU A 133 13.70 0.47 13.24
C GLU A 133 13.47 1.87 13.84
N GLN A 134 13.51 2.91 13.01
CA GLN A 134 13.22 4.30 13.38
C GLN A 134 11.72 4.57 13.28
N TYR A 135 10.92 3.84 14.07
CA TYR A 135 9.46 3.82 13.95
C TYR A 135 8.78 5.19 14.10
N ASP A 136 9.28 6.06 14.98
CA ASP A 136 8.73 7.41 15.14
C ASP A 136 8.99 8.29 13.92
N ALA A 137 10.16 8.16 13.28
CA ALA A 137 10.47 8.87 12.04
C ALA A 137 9.64 8.33 10.86
N ALA A 138 9.47 7.01 10.77
CA ALA A 138 8.61 6.39 9.77
C ALA A 138 7.15 6.90 9.87
N LYS A 139 6.58 6.91 11.09
CA LYS A 139 5.23 7.41 11.33
C LYS A 139 5.08 8.89 11.03
N LEU A 140 6.07 9.72 11.38
CA LEU A 140 6.03 11.14 11.05
C LEU A 140 5.91 11.35 9.54
N LEU A 141 6.72 10.65 8.75
CA LEU A 141 6.66 10.73 7.29
C LEU A 141 5.33 10.22 6.73
N LEU A 142 4.77 9.16 7.30
CA LEU A 142 3.44 8.66 6.93
C LEU A 142 2.35 9.70 7.22
N SER A 143 2.39 10.36 8.37
CA SER A 143 1.41 11.42 8.70
C SER A 143 1.44 12.57 7.70
N VAL A 144 2.60 12.97 7.21
CA VAL A 144 2.69 14.02 6.17
C VAL A 144 2.02 13.56 4.87
N VAL A 145 2.20 12.30 4.46
CA VAL A 145 1.55 11.75 3.26
C VAL A 145 0.02 11.71 3.41
N MET A 146 -0.50 11.44 4.61
CA MET A 146 -1.95 11.54 4.88
C MET A 146 -2.45 12.98 4.76
N GLU A 147 -1.65 13.95 5.24
CA GLU A 147 -1.96 15.38 5.12
C GLU A 147 -1.96 15.84 3.66
N GLU A 148 -1.01 15.38 2.84
CA GLU A 148 -0.98 15.65 1.39
C GLU A 148 -2.24 15.16 0.67
N ALA A 149 -2.66 13.91 0.94
CA ALA A 149 -3.89 13.35 0.38
C ALA A 149 -5.14 14.16 0.79
N SER A 150 -5.20 14.57 2.06
CA SER A 150 -6.29 15.38 2.60
C SER A 150 -6.30 16.79 2.00
N THR A 151 -5.12 17.40 1.86
CA THR A 151 -4.95 18.73 1.26
C THR A 151 -5.34 18.73 -0.23
N CYS A 152 -5.00 17.65 -0.95
CA CYS A 152 -5.47 17.48 -2.33
C CYS A 152 -6.99 17.42 -2.41
N GLU A 153 -7.65 16.69 -1.51
CA GLU A 153 -9.11 16.61 -1.47
C GLU A 153 -9.75 17.97 -1.13
N ASP A 154 -9.23 18.62 -0.09
CA ASP A 154 -9.74 19.89 0.41
C ASP A 154 -9.61 21.01 -0.63
N GLY A 155 -8.58 20.96 -1.49
CA GLY A 155 -8.40 21.94 -2.57
C GLY A 155 -9.57 21.99 -3.57
N PHE A 156 -10.33 20.91 -3.74
CA PHE A 156 -11.52 20.92 -4.61
C PHE A 156 -12.78 21.43 -3.91
N VAL A 157 -12.85 21.36 -2.57
CA VAL A 157 -14.06 21.75 -1.82
C VAL A 157 -14.08 23.25 -1.46
N GLU A 158 -13.05 23.99 -1.85
CA GLU A 158 -13.00 25.45 -1.70
C GLU A 158 -14.02 26.18 -2.59
N GLU A 159 -14.44 25.57 -3.70
CA GLU A 159 -15.47 26.11 -4.60
C GLU A 159 -16.81 25.36 -4.44
N GLU A 160 -17.89 26.12 -4.22
CA GLU A 160 -19.22 25.54 -3.97
C GLU A 160 -19.77 24.84 -5.22
N GLY A 161 -20.05 23.54 -5.10
CA GLY A 161 -20.60 22.72 -6.18
C GLY A 161 -19.57 21.83 -6.88
N GLU A 162 -18.29 22.00 -6.56
CA GLU A 162 -17.22 21.21 -7.15
C GLU A 162 -16.94 19.95 -6.34
N ALA A 163 -16.60 18.86 -7.04
CA ALA A 163 -16.30 17.57 -6.45
C ALA A 163 -14.94 17.11 -6.95
N SER A 164 -14.11 16.62 -6.02
CA SER A 164 -12.80 16.08 -6.35
C SER A 164 -12.95 14.86 -7.27
N PRO A 165 -12.30 14.87 -8.46
CA PRO A 165 -12.23 13.67 -9.31
C PRO A 165 -11.28 12.61 -8.72
N LEU A 166 -10.65 12.91 -7.57
CA LEU A 166 -9.65 12.09 -6.88
C LEU A 166 -10.13 11.61 -5.49
N THR A 167 -11.41 11.83 -5.12
CA THR A 167 -11.92 11.48 -3.77
C THR A 167 -11.61 10.05 -3.38
N LYS A 168 -11.71 9.11 -4.33
CA LYS A 168 -11.43 7.70 -4.06
C LYS A 168 -9.95 7.49 -3.82
N GLU A 169 -9.09 8.00 -4.69
CA GLU A 169 -7.64 7.90 -4.63
C GLU A 169 -7.09 8.51 -3.34
N ASN A 170 -7.53 9.72 -3.00
CA ASN A 170 -7.17 10.42 -1.75
C ASN A 170 -7.60 9.61 -0.51
N SER A 171 -8.82 9.09 -0.51
CA SER A 171 -9.34 8.28 0.59
C SER A 171 -8.62 6.93 0.73
N ASP A 172 -8.27 6.30 -0.39
CA ASP A 172 -7.53 5.04 -0.40
C ASP A 172 -6.10 5.25 0.13
N LEU A 173 -5.40 6.30 -0.33
CA LEU A 173 -4.07 6.65 0.19
C LEU A 173 -4.11 6.91 1.70
N PHE A 174 -5.06 7.73 2.16
CA PHE A 174 -5.24 8.00 3.58
C PHE A 174 -5.42 6.72 4.39
N GLN A 175 -6.31 5.82 3.95
CA GLN A 175 -6.60 4.59 4.67
C GLN A 175 -5.44 3.59 4.62
N LEU A 176 -4.71 3.49 3.50
CA LEU A 176 -3.50 2.66 3.40
C LEU A 176 -2.41 3.13 4.36
N VAL A 177 -2.24 4.44 4.48
CA VAL A 177 -1.28 5.02 5.43
C VAL A 177 -1.74 4.85 6.88
N ASP A 178 -3.03 5.01 7.19
CA ASP A 178 -3.60 4.75 8.53
C ASP A 178 -3.38 3.28 8.96
N ILE A 179 -3.54 2.32 8.03
CA ILE A 179 -3.17 0.91 8.23
C ILE A 179 -1.68 0.80 8.60
N ALA A 180 -0.79 1.39 7.83
CA ALA A 180 0.65 1.34 8.08
C ALA A 180 1.00 1.91 9.47
N VAL A 181 0.48 3.09 9.81
CA VAL A 181 0.72 3.75 11.12
C VAL A 181 0.24 2.88 12.27
N CYS A 182 -0.98 2.33 12.20
CA CYS A 182 -1.50 1.49 13.27
C CYS A 182 -0.67 0.21 13.50
N ILE A 183 -0.21 -0.43 12.42
CA ILE A 183 0.63 -1.63 12.53
C ILE A 183 1.98 -1.27 13.15
N VAL A 184 2.60 -0.16 12.73
CA VAL A 184 3.85 0.34 13.32
C VAL A 184 3.68 0.61 14.81
N ASP A 185 2.59 1.26 15.22
CA ASP A 185 2.28 1.49 16.64
C ASP A 185 2.15 0.18 17.42
N SER A 186 1.51 -0.84 16.83
CA SER A 186 1.37 -2.16 17.46
C SER A 186 2.73 -2.84 17.66
N ILE A 187 3.67 -2.73 16.71
CA ILE A 187 5.05 -3.22 16.86
C ILE A 187 5.77 -2.51 18.03
N THR A 188 5.62 -1.19 18.14
CA THR A 188 6.29 -0.43 19.22
C THR A 188 5.72 -0.74 20.60
N PHE A 189 4.42 -1.02 20.68
CA PHE A 189 3.76 -1.41 21.94
C PHE A 189 4.27 -2.77 22.42
N ASP A 190 4.27 -3.77 21.53
CA ASP A 190 4.75 -5.12 21.86
C ASP A 190 6.22 -5.11 22.31
N SER A 191 7.06 -4.31 21.63
CA SER A 191 8.47 -4.16 21.98
C SER A 191 8.66 -3.59 23.39
N LYS A 192 7.83 -2.62 23.81
CA LYS A 192 7.87 -2.04 25.17
C LYS A 192 7.38 -3.03 26.24
N VAL A 193 6.40 -3.87 25.91
CA VAL A 193 5.92 -4.93 26.82
C VAL A 193 7.00 -5.99 27.04
N LEU A 194 7.74 -6.38 26.00
CA LEU A 194 8.81 -7.39 26.10
C LEU A 194 10.05 -6.92 26.88
N LEU A 195 10.24 -5.60 27.03
CA LEU A 195 11.36 -5.00 27.74
C LEU A 195 11.07 -4.69 29.23
N ASN A 196 9.83 -4.90 29.69
CA ASN A 196 9.39 -4.71 31.09
C ASN A 196 9.12 -6.06 31.77
#